data_AF-A0A2H5ZYW0-F1
#
_entry.id   AF-A0A2H5ZYW0-F1
#
_cell.length_a   1.000
_cell.length_b   1.000
_cell.length_c   1.000
_cell.angle_alpha   90.00
_cell.angle_beta   90.00
_cell.angle_gamma   90.00
#
_symmetry.space_group_name_H-M   'P 1'
#
loop_
_entity.id
_entity.type
_entity.pdbx_description
1 polymer ?
#
loop_
_entity_poly.entity_id
_entity_poly.type
_entity_poly.pdbx_seq_one_letter_code
_entity_poly.pdbx_strand_id
1 'polypeptide(L)'
;MIHRLPSGDVREEWSQISAAELQALVDGLRARDFCGYVELHWPDCEGALILAGNGRVFAVFQADAVDLRGPEALRHIVARAERLRPRARVVGLPHTLGPLLGALSELKPLHTGLHTAFVDLEKLAARLTREGFCGMVVVEGEGWWGFFPFGEDGNGAVYYDGTTVMGRNRQELIESLVGTGAEVEVWVNPSGSVPPVEFEPSIQAPQQAPVEPVPEPPATPVTSPSVEREPAAWQAYKDSDVFVLTPALRVEDPGDPHAAQLEHRFGSLALEVARRLDGTRTLEALRTELDRSPAELEPILLYLQQRKWMARYFSRRGPRR
;
A
#
# COMPACT_ATOMS: atom_id res chain seq x y z
N MET A 1 4.17 1.20 4.97
CA MET A 1 2.94 0.97 5.72
C MET A 1 2.91 1.75 7.01
N ILE A 2 3.97 1.75 7.85
CA ILE A 2 3.96 2.46 9.14
C ILE A 2 3.69 3.96 8.95
N HIS A 3 4.32 4.58 7.96
CA HIS A 3 4.07 5.97 7.56
C HIS A 3 2.64 6.27 7.05
N ARG A 4 1.78 5.24 6.90
CA ARG A 4 0.38 5.37 6.46
C ARG A 4 -0.61 5.15 7.60
N LEU A 5 -0.11 4.88 8.80
CA LEU A 5 -0.95 4.77 9.97
C LEU A 5 -1.56 6.14 10.27
N PRO A 6 -2.90 6.24 10.37
CA PRO A 6 -3.55 7.52 10.64
C PRO A 6 -3.12 8.08 11.98
N SER A 7 -2.99 9.41 12.04
CA SER A 7 -2.82 10.08 13.32
C SER A 7 -4.03 9.85 14.22
N GLY A 8 -3.82 9.78 15.52
CA GLY A 8 -4.89 9.57 16.48
C GLY A 8 -4.50 10.00 17.89
N ASP A 9 -5.36 9.67 18.84
CA ASP A 9 -5.18 10.05 20.24
C ASP A 9 -4.03 9.26 20.86
N VAL A 10 -2.96 9.96 21.24
CA VAL A 10 -1.86 9.34 21.99
C VAL A 10 -2.35 9.05 23.41
N ARG A 11 -2.43 7.77 23.76
CA ARG A 11 -2.89 7.34 25.07
C ARG A 11 -1.72 7.19 26.04
N GLU A 12 -0.63 6.61 25.57
CA GLU A 12 0.52 6.26 26.39
C GLU A 12 1.81 6.34 25.55
N GLU A 13 2.93 6.72 26.18
CA GLU A 13 4.24 6.79 25.56
C GLU A 13 5.33 6.27 26.52
N TRP A 14 6.24 5.46 25.99
CA TRP A 14 7.40 4.93 26.70
C TRP A 14 8.69 5.33 26.00
N SER A 15 9.62 5.87 26.77
CA SER A 15 10.96 6.19 26.28
C SER A 15 11.77 4.94 25.94
N GLN A 16 11.53 3.84 26.65
CA GLN A 16 12.06 2.51 26.39
C GLN A 16 11.09 1.46 26.95
N ILE A 17 10.75 0.44 26.16
CA ILE A 17 9.94 -0.70 26.60
C ILE A 17 10.70 -2.02 26.37
N SER A 18 10.66 -2.93 27.33
CA SER A 18 11.19 -4.29 27.15
C SER A 18 10.20 -5.18 26.38
N ALA A 19 10.68 -6.32 25.85
CA ALA A 19 9.80 -7.28 25.17
C ALA A 19 8.69 -7.83 26.08
N ALA A 20 8.98 -8.08 27.36
CA ALA A 20 7.98 -8.56 28.33
C ALA A 20 6.92 -7.49 28.64
N GLU A 21 7.34 -6.23 28.82
CA GLU A 21 6.41 -5.11 29.02
C GLU A 21 5.57 -4.84 27.77
N LEU A 22 6.15 -4.95 26.58
CA LEU A 22 5.44 -4.82 25.31
C LEU A 22 4.37 -5.92 25.16
N GLN A 23 4.71 -7.17 25.50
CA GLN A 23 3.75 -8.27 25.49
C GLN A 23 2.60 -8.02 26.47
N ALA A 24 2.91 -7.64 27.72
CA ALA A 24 1.90 -7.34 28.74
C ALA A 24 1.01 -6.15 28.35
N LEU A 25 1.59 -5.12 27.73
CA LEU A 25 0.85 -3.98 27.19
C LEU A 25 -0.15 -4.44 26.12
N VAL A 26 0.31 -5.19 25.13
CA VAL A 26 -0.54 -5.66 24.03
C VAL A 26 -1.67 -6.55 24.56
N ASP A 27 -1.38 -7.47 25.48
CA ASP A 27 -2.40 -8.32 26.08
C ASP A 27 -3.44 -7.51 26.88
N GLY A 28 -2.99 -6.49 27.61
CA GLY A 28 -3.88 -5.55 28.31
C GLY A 28 -4.78 -4.75 27.36
N LEU A 29 -4.25 -4.29 26.22
CA LEU A 29 -5.02 -3.60 25.19
C LEU A 29 -6.04 -4.53 24.53
N ARG A 30 -5.65 -5.78 24.23
CA ARG A 30 -6.57 -6.81 23.68
C ARG A 30 -7.72 -7.11 24.62
N ALA A 31 -7.44 -7.26 25.92
CA ALA A 31 -8.46 -7.54 26.93
C ALA A 31 -9.51 -6.43 27.07
N ARG A 32 -9.20 -5.22 26.59
CA ARG A 32 -10.05 -4.02 26.65
C ARG A 32 -10.73 -3.68 25.32
N ASP A 33 -10.68 -4.57 24.32
CA ASP A 33 -11.23 -4.33 22.98
C ASP A 33 -10.68 -3.04 22.35
N PHE A 34 -9.39 -2.77 22.59
CA PHE A 34 -8.72 -1.57 22.12
C PHE A 34 -8.63 -1.55 20.59
N CYS A 35 -8.93 -0.40 20.00
CA CYS A 35 -8.75 -0.13 18.58
C CYS A 35 -7.69 0.96 18.38
N GLY A 36 -6.71 0.68 17.53
CA GLY A 36 -5.58 1.57 17.30
C GLY A 36 -4.32 0.79 17.00
N TYR A 37 -3.17 1.33 17.38
CA TYR A 37 -1.90 0.65 17.17
C TYR A 37 -0.85 1.07 18.21
N VAL A 38 0.17 0.22 18.39
CA VAL A 38 1.39 0.51 19.14
C VAL A 38 2.51 0.75 18.13
N GLU A 39 2.94 2.01 18.01
CA GLU A 39 4.12 2.41 17.26
C GLU A 39 5.38 2.06 18.06
N LEU A 40 6.37 1.47 17.39
CA LEU A 40 7.67 1.10 17.96
C LEU A 40 8.77 1.74 17.13
N HIS A 41 9.65 2.50 17.78
CA HIS A 41 10.71 3.22 17.09
C HIS A 41 12.09 2.82 17.62
N TRP A 42 12.96 2.40 16.70
CA TRP A 42 14.38 2.21 16.88
C TRP A 42 15.14 3.26 16.04
N PRO A 43 16.44 3.50 16.29
CA PRO A 43 17.20 4.48 15.53
C PRO A 43 17.24 4.26 14.01
N ASP A 44 17.13 3.01 13.56
CA ASP A 44 17.31 2.56 12.17
C ASP A 44 16.07 1.89 11.57
N CYS A 45 15.02 1.68 12.36
CA CYS A 45 13.84 0.95 11.91
C CYS A 45 12.60 1.24 12.77
N GLU A 46 11.45 0.86 12.24
CA GLU A 46 10.15 1.08 12.85
C GLU A 46 9.33 -0.21 12.84
N GLY A 47 8.50 -0.37 13.87
CA GLY A 47 7.53 -1.44 13.97
C GLY A 47 6.15 -0.88 14.36
N ALA A 48 5.10 -1.60 14.03
CA ALA A 48 3.77 -1.31 14.51
C ALA A 48 3.00 -2.59 14.83
N LEU A 49 2.25 -2.56 15.92
CA LEU A 49 1.27 -3.58 16.30
C LEU A 49 -0.13 -2.98 16.23
N ILE A 50 -0.93 -3.37 15.25
CA ILE A 50 -2.26 -2.84 14.98
C ILE A 50 -3.28 -3.72 15.70
N LEU A 51 -4.15 -3.11 16.50
CA LEU A 51 -5.24 -3.77 17.23
C LEU A 51 -6.57 -3.36 16.61
N ALA A 52 -7.34 -4.34 16.13
CA ALA A 52 -8.58 -4.11 15.37
C ALA A 52 -9.86 -4.14 16.24
N GLY A 53 -9.75 -3.91 17.55
CA GLY A 53 -10.86 -4.07 18.51
C GLY A 53 -11.05 -5.54 18.89
N ASN A 54 -11.38 -6.41 17.93
CA ASN A 54 -11.76 -7.82 18.09
C ASN A 54 -10.70 -8.80 18.65
N GLY A 55 -9.67 -8.30 19.34
CA GLY A 55 -8.59 -9.10 19.89
C GLY A 55 -7.58 -9.61 18.85
N ARG A 56 -7.76 -9.32 17.56
CA ARG A 56 -6.73 -9.58 16.52
C ARG A 56 -5.64 -8.52 16.60
N VAL A 57 -4.40 -8.97 16.45
CA VAL A 57 -3.23 -8.12 16.38
C VAL A 57 -2.52 -8.39 15.05
N PHE A 58 -2.23 -7.33 14.33
CA PHE A 58 -1.44 -7.38 13.10
C PHE A 58 -0.10 -6.71 13.36
N ALA A 59 0.97 -7.26 12.80
CA ALA A 59 2.30 -6.72 12.99
C ALA A 59 2.91 -6.29 11.66
N VAL A 60 3.64 -5.18 11.70
CA VAL A 60 4.32 -4.58 10.56
C VAL A 60 5.70 -4.13 11.02
N PHE A 61 6.74 -4.45 10.27
CA PHE A 61 8.10 -4.04 10.58
C PHE A 61 8.77 -3.50 9.32
N GLN A 62 9.34 -2.29 9.41
CA GLN A 62 9.99 -1.62 8.30
C GLN A 62 11.42 -1.20 8.68
N ALA A 63 12.40 -1.61 7.87
CA ALA A 63 13.81 -1.24 8.01
C ALA A 63 14.46 -1.17 6.63
N ASP A 64 14.91 0.00 6.17
CA ASP A 64 15.50 0.24 4.84
C ASP A 64 14.80 -0.52 3.67
N ALA A 65 15.30 -1.70 3.30
CA ALA A 65 14.78 -2.54 2.22
C ALA A 65 13.85 -3.68 2.67
N VAL A 66 13.65 -3.83 3.98
CA VAL A 66 12.87 -4.89 4.63
C VAL A 66 11.49 -4.34 5.01
N ASP A 67 10.44 -4.97 4.48
CA ASP A 67 9.03 -4.74 4.85
C ASP A 67 8.43 -6.09 5.23
N LEU A 68 8.38 -6.40 6.54
CA LEU A 68 7.81 -7.63 7.06
C LEU A 68 6.39 -7.37 7.57
N ARG A 69 5.54 -8.39 7.47
CA ARG A 69 4.15 -8.33 7.94
C ARG A 69 3.74 -9.61 8.66
N GLY A 70 2.67 -9.50 9.44
CA GLY A 70 2.06 -10.64 10.12
C GLY A 70 3.01 -11.32 11.12
N PRO A 71 2.97 -12.66 11.24
CA PRO A 71 3.74 -13.38 12.25
C PRO A 71 5.25 -13.18 12.15
N GLU A 72 5.78 -12.98 10.94
CA GLU A 72 7.20 -12.73 10.73
C GLU A 72 7.63 -11.39 11.31
N ALA A 73 6.86 -10.33 11.04
CA ALA A 73 7.07 -9.01 11.65
C ALA A 73 7.01 -9.07 13.18
N LEU A 74 6.02 -9.79 13.73
CA LEU A 74 5.88 -9.93 15.18
C LEU A 74 7.11 -10.61 15.80
N ARG A 75 7.56 -11.74 15.24
CA ARG A 75 8.79 -12.41 15.71
C ARG A 75 9.99 -11.48 15.65
N HIS A 76 10.12 -10.70 14.58
CA HIS A 76 11.23 -9.77 14.40
C HIS A 76 11.17 -8.60 15.42
N ILE A 77 9.98 -8.05 15.66
CA ILE A 77 9.74 -7.01 16.66
C ILE A 77 10.13 -7.49 18.06
N VAL A 78 9.65 -8.68 18.48
CA VAL A 78 9.91 -9.23 19.81
C VAL A 78 11.40 -9.51 19.99
N ALA A 79 12.02 -10.23 19.06
CA ALA A 79 13.45 -10.55 19.13
C ALA A 79 14.33 -9.29 19.13
N ARG A 80 13.91 -8.22 18.44
CA ARG A 80 14.62 -6.95 18.44
C ARG A 80 14.41 -6.18 19.74
N ALA A 81 13.20 -6.15 20.28
CA ALA A 81 12.89 -5.50 21.56
C ALA A 81 13.62 -6.12 22.75
N GLU A 82 13.93 -7.43 22.70
CA GLU A 82 14.77 -8.10 23.68
C GLU A 82 16.22 -7.57 23.70
N ARG A 83 16.76 -7.23 22.52
CA ARG A 83 18.15 -6.77 22.36
C ARG A 83 18.28 -5.27 22.50
N LEU A 84 17.35 -4.53 21.91
CA LEU A 84 17.34 -3.08 21.77
C LEU A 84 15.94 -2.60 22.11
N ARG A 85 15.78 -2.00 23.29
CA ARG A 85 14.47 -1.53 23.76
C ARG A 85 13.98 -0.36 22.88
N PRO A 86 12.86 -0.49 22.16
CA PRO A 86 12.31 0.60 21.37
C PRO A 86 11.67 1.67 22.25
N ARG A 87 11.52 2.87 21.70
CA ARG A 87 10.48 3.80 22.13
C ARG A 87 9.13 3.26 21.68
N ALA A 88 8.12 3.37 22.52
CA ALA A 88 6.78 2.90 22.19
C ALA A 88 5.75 4.01 22.37
N ARG A 89 4.74 4.04 21.51
CA ARG A 89 3.64 4.99 21.57
C ARG A 89 2.33 4.26 21.24
N VAL A 90 1.35 4.35 22.13
CA VAL A 90 0.02 3.79 21.90
C VAL A 90 -0.88 4.88 21.35
N VAL A 91 -1.39 4.64 20.14
CA VAL A 91 -2.30 5.55 19.45
C VAL A 91 -3.67 4.90 19.35
N GLY A 92 -4.66 5.55 19.94
CA GLY A 92 -6.06 5.14 19.86
C GLY A 92 -6.71 5.67 18.58
N LEU A 93 -7.49 4.81 17.94
CA LEU A 93 -8.27 5.14 16.76
C LEU A 93 -9.74 4.73 16.94
N PRO A 94 -10.68 5.37 16.22
CA PRO A 94 -12.06 4.92 16.18
C PRO A 94 -12.18 3.45 15.74
N HIS A 95 -13.08 2.69 16.36
CA HIS A 95 -13.29 1.25 16.12
C HIS A 95 -13.57 0.86 14.67
N THR A 96 -14.06 1.80 13.86
CA THR A 96 -14.29 1.64 12.42
C THR A 96 -12.98 1.53 11.61
N LEU A 97 -11.87 2.07 12.10
CA LEU A 97 -10.58 2.04 11.39
C LEU A 97 -9.78 0.76 11.65
N GLY A 98 -9.95 0.13 12.81
CA GLY A 98 -9.23 -1.08 13.19
C GLY A 98 -9.29 -2.19 12.14
N PRO A 99 -10.50 -2.60 11.69
CA PRO A 99 -10.64 -3.60 10.63
C PRO A 99 -10.01 -3.19 9.31
N LEU A 100 -10.05 -1.91 8.93
CA LEU A 100 -9.45 -1.40 7.70
C LEU A 100 -7.92 -1.48 7.73
N LEU A 101 -7.32 -1.08 8.85
CA LEU A 101 -5.87 -1.17 9.05
C LEU A 101 -5.40 -2.63 9.18
N GLY A 102 -6.22 -3.48 9.81
CA GLY A 102 -6.00 -4.92 9.84
C GLY A 102 -5.98 -5.53 8.43
N ALA A 103 -7.00 -5.24 7.62
CA ALA A 103 -7.05 -5.68 6.23
C ALA A 103 -5.85 -5.15 5.43
N LEU A 104 -5.52 -3.86 5.56
CA LEU A 104 -4.38 -3.24 4.87
C LEU A 104 -3.04 -3.93 5.19
N SER A 105 -2.88 -4.45 6.41
CA SER A 105 -1.69 -5.19 6.84
C SER A 105 -1.51 -6.54 6.13
N GLU A 106 -2.60 -7.11 5.62
CA GLU A 106 -2.60 -8.40 4.92
C GLU A 106 -2.50 -8.22 3.39
N LEU A 107 -2.82 -7.03 2.87
CA LEU A 107 -2.72 -6.71 1.45
C LEU A 107 -1.27 -6.50 1.00
N LYS A 108 -1.01 -6.64 -0.30
CA LYS A 108 0.28 -6.29 -0.91
C LYS A 108 0.18 -4.94 -1.64
N PRO A 109 1.20 -4.08 -1.53
CA PRO A 109 1.19 -2.82 -2.27
C PRO A 109 1.34 -3.12 -3.75
N LEU A 110 0.36 -2.71 -4.56
CA LEU A 110 0.39 -2.82 -6.02
C LEU A 110 0.95 -1.52 -6.63
N HIS A 111 0.42 -0.38 -6.18
CA HIS A 111 0.88 0.95 -6.55
C HIS A 111 1.05 1.80 -5.29
N THR A 112 2.18 2.48 -5.17
CA THR A 112 2.48 3.36 -4.02
C THR A 112 2.81 4.74 -4.50
N GLY A 113 2.52 5.79 -3.71
CA GLY A 113 2.84 7.19 -3.99
C GLY A 113 2.34 7.70 -5.35
N LEU A 114 1.17 7.24 -5.77
CA LEU A 114 0.38 8.00 -6.74
C LEU A 114 -0.09 9.28 -6.04
N HIS A 115 -0.58 10.27 -6.78
CA HIS A 115 -1.09 11.50 -6.17
C HIS A 115 -2.29 11.99 -6.97
N THR A 116 -3.31 12.52 -6.30
CA THR A 116 -4.61 12.91 -6.90
C THR A 116 -4.50 14.01 -7.94
N ALA A 117 -3.53 14.92 -7.79
CA ALA A 117 -3.16 15.84 -8.87
C ALA A 117 -2.83 15.09 -10.18
N PHE A 118 -2.36 13.84 -10.08
CA PHE A 118 -1.94 13.00 -11.19
C PHE A 118 -2.85 11.81 -11.49
N VAL A 119 -3.85 11.55 -10.66
CA VAL A 119 -4.71 10.36 -10.74
C VAL A 119 -6.15 10.79 -10.60
N ASP A 120 -6.93 10.51 -11.63
CA ASP A 120 -8.38 10.64 -11.64
C ASP A 120 -8.98 9.50 -10.80
N LEU A 121 -9.37 9.82 -9.56
CA LEU A 121 -9.90 8.84 -8.61
C LEU A 121 -11.21 8.22 -9.11
N GLU A 122 -12.04 8.96 -9.84
CA GLU A 122 -13.30 8.44 -10.41
C GLU A 122 -13.00 7.40 -11.48
N LYS A 123 -12.11 7.72 -12.44
CA LYS A 123 -11.72 6.77 -13.48
C LYS A 123 -10.98 5.57 -12.90
N LEU A 124 -10.12 5.78 -11.90
CA LEU A 124 -9.43 4.69 -11.21
C LEU A 124 -10.45 3.75 -10.56
N ALA A 125 -11.39 4.28 -9.78
CA ALA A 125 -12.41 3.48 -9.11
C ALA A 125 -13.34 2.76 -10.10
N ALA A 126 -13.77 3.43 -11.17
CA ALA A 126 -14.57 2.84 -12.23
C ALA A 126 -13.83 1.69 -12.92
N ARG A 127 -12.52 1.88 -13.20
CA ARG A 127 -11.67 0.85 -13.79
C ARG A 127 -11.51 -0.36 -12.86
N LEU A 128 -11.14 -0.12 -11.59
CA LEU A 128 -10.98 -1.18 -10.59
C LEU A 128 -12.28 -1.99 -10.43
N THR A 129 -13.43 -1.32 -10.42
CA THR A 129 -14.75 -1.97 -10.36
C THR A 129 -15.01 -2.82 -11.59
N ARG A 130 -14.83 -2.25 -12.80
CA ARG A 130 -15.05 -2.95 -14.07
C ARG A 130 -14.16 -4.18 -14.22
N GLU A 131 -12.94 -4.12 -13.70
CA GLU A 131 -11.95 -5.19 -13.77
C GLU A 131 -12.04 -6.19 -12.60
N GLY A 132 -13.04 -6.05 -11.72
CA GLY A 132 -13.25 -6.99 -10.60
C GLY A 132 -12.12 -6.97 -9.57
N PHE A 133 -11.47 -5.82 -9.39
CA PHE A 133 -10.37 -5.68 -8.43
C PHE A 133 -10.83 -6.01 -6.99
N CYS A 134 -9.98 -6.75 -6.28
CA CYS A 134 -10.17 -7.07 -4.87
C CYS A 134 -8.97 -6.54 -4.06
N GLY A 135 -9.24 -5.66 -3.11
CA GLY A 135 -8.21 -4.95 -2.38
C GLY A 135 -8.69 -3.65 -1.76
N MET A 136 -7.79 -2.70 -1.56
CA MET A 136 -8.07 -1.41 -0.93
C MET A 136 -7.30 -0.30 -1.64
N VAL A 137 -7.97 0.82 -1.91
CA VAL A 137 -7.30 2.07 -2.25
C VAL A 137 -7.26 2.93 -1.00
N VAL A 138 -6.08 3.44 -0.66
CA VAL A 138 -5.86 4.38 0.44
C VAL A 138 -5.49 5.72 -0.15
N VAL A 139 -6.21 6.76 0.24
CA VAL A 139 -5.94 8.15 -0.14
C VAL A 139 -5.54 8.91 1.13
N GLU A 140 -4.41 9.57 1.12
CA GLU A 140 -3.87 10.32 2.26
C GLU A 140 -3.63 11.77 1.84
N GLY A 141 -4.36 12.70 2.45
CA GLY A 141 -4.07 14.12 2.34
C GLY A 141 -3.47 14.69 3.62
N GLU A 142 -3.39 16.01 3.70
CA GLU A 142 -2.84 16.70 4.87
C GLU A 142 -3.76 16.50 6.10
N GLY A 143 -3.41 15.53 6.95
CA GLY A 143 -4.13 15.23 8.19
C GLY A 143 -5.41 14.41 8.01
N TRP A 144 -5.66 13.85 6.83
CA TRP A 144 -6.85 13.03 6.58
C TRP A 144 -6.56 11.80 5.71
N TRP A 145 -7.40 10.79 5.85
CA TRP A 145 -7.32 9.50 5.18
C TRP A 145 -8.67 9.07 4.62
N GLY A 146 -8.66 8.56 3.40
CA GLY A 146 -9.77 7.90 2.73
C GLY A 146 -9.44 6.43 2.49
N PHE A 147 -10.28 5.52 2.98
CA PHE A 147 -10.15 4.08 2.78
C PHE A 147 -11.27 3.59 1.89
N PHE A 148 -10.90 3.01 0.74
CA PHE A 148 -11.80 2.55 -0.30
C PHE A 148 -11.59 1.04 -0.52
N PRO A 149 -12.25 0.16 0.26
CA PRO A 149 -12.23 -1.27 0.02
C PRO A 149 -12.97 -1.62 -1.29
N PHE A 150 -12.46 -2.60 -2.02
CA PHE A 150 -13.03 -3.19 -3.25
C PHE A 150 -13.08 -4.72 -3.11
N GLY A 151 -14.12 -5.35 -3.65
CA GLY A 151 -14.35 -6.81 -3.56
C GLY A 151 -15.72 -7.14 -2.94
N GLU A 152 -15.89 -8.38 -2.49
CA GLU A 152 -17.17 -8.89 -1.91
C GLU A 152 -17.66 -8.07 -0.71
N ASP A 153 -16.73 -7.49 0.06
CA ASP A 153 -17.02 -6.71 1.26
C ASP A 153 -17.21 -5.20 1.01
N GLY A 154 -16.99 -4.70 -0.22
CA GLY A 154 -16.74 -3.28 -0.46
C GLY A 154 -17.78 -2.59 -1.35
N ASN A 155 -18.72 -1.85 -0.76
CA ASN A 155 -19.44 -0.74 -1.43
C ASN A 155 -19.36 0.59 -0.66
N GLY A 156 -18.88 0.57 0.59
CA GLY A 156 -18.66 1.76 1.40
C GLY A 156 -17.22 2.29 1.27
N ALA A 157 -17.04 3.54 1.68
CA ALA A 157 -15.73 4.14 1.90
C ALA A 157 -15.72 4.87 3.24
N VAL A 158 -14.54 4.98 3.84
CA VAL A 158 -14.36 5.62 5.14
C VAL A 158 -13.43 6.82 5.00
N TYR A 159 -13.91 7.97 5.44
CA TYR A 159 -13.11 9.18 5.61
C TYR A 159 -12.77 9.37 7.08
N TYR A 160 -11.54 9.81 7.35
CA TYR A 160 -11.05 10.13 8.68
C TYR A 160 -10.11 11.34 8.64
N ASP A 161 -10.33 12.34 9.49
CA ASP A 161 -9.54 13.58 9.54
C ASP A 161 -8.67 13.72 10.80
N GLY A 162 -8.39 12.61 11.49
CA GLY A 162 -7.71 12.63 12.78
C GLY A 162 -8.66 12.77 13.98
N THR A 163 -9.92 13.14 13.77
CA THR A 163 -10.90 13.34 14.85
C THR A 163 -12.23 12.65 14.57
N THR A 164 -12.72 12.77 13.34
CA THR A 164 -14.06 12.38 12.92
C THR A 164 -13.96 11.26 11.91
N VAL A 165 -14.79 10.23 12.07
CA VAL A 165 -14.96 9.18 11.06
C VAL A 165 -16.30 9.33 10.39
N MET A 166 -16.29 9.30 9.06
CA MET A 166 -17.51 9.27 8.25
C MET A 166 -17.48 8.06 7.32
N GLY A 167 -18.48 7.19 7.47
CA GLY A 167 -18.82 6.22 6.42
C GLY A 167 -19.63 6.91 5.33
N ARG A 168 -19.22 6.75 4.07
CA ARG A 168 -19.90 7.33 2.91
C ARG A 168 -20.04 6.31 1.79
N ASN A 169 -20.92 6.60 0.84
CA ASN A 169 -20.85 5.93 -0.45
C ASN A 169 -19.48 6.20 -1.10
N ARG A 170 -18.90 5.19 -1.75
CA ARG A 170 -17.59 5.31 -2.42
C ARG A 170 -17.56 6.50 -3.38
N GLN A 171 -18.58 6.64 -4.22
CA GLN A 171 -18.65 7.65 -5.26
C GLN A 171 -18.74 9.05 -4.65
N GLU A 172 -19.61 9.24 -3.66
CA GLU A 172 -19.74 10.53 -2.95
C GLU A 172 -18.43 10.96 -2.27
N LEU A 173 -17.69 10.01 -1.67
CA LEU A 173 -16.41 10.33 -1.06
C LEU A 173 -15.38 10.70 -2.14
N ILE A 174 -15.30 9.94 -3.23
CA ILE A 174 -14.39 10.26 -4.35
C ILE A 174 -14.65 11.67 -4.88
N GLU A 175 -15.91 12.02 -5.16
CA GLU A 175 -16.31 13.34 -5.66
C GLU A 175 -15.87 14.45 -4.70
N SER A 176 -16.00 14.23 -3.38
CA SER A 176 -15.58 15.21 -2.38
C SER A 176 -14.05 15.39 -2.26
N LEU A 177 -13.26 14.44 -2.76
CA LEU A 177 -11.80 14.49 -2.74
C LEU A 177 -11.20 15.02 -4.04
N VAL A 178 -12.00 15.27 -5.08
CA VAL A 178 -11.52 15.82 -6.35
C VAL A 178 -10.85 17.18 -6.11
N GLY A 179 -9.61 17.33 -6.59
CA GLY A 179 -8.83 18.56 -6.44
C GLY A 179 -8.17 18.75 -5.07
N THR A 180 -8.45 17.90 -4.08
CA THR A 180 -7.69 17.86 -2.83
C THR A 180 -6.37 17.16 -3.09
N GLY A 181 -5.25 17.86 -2.96
CA GLY A 181 -3.93 17.27 -3.17
C GLY A 181 -3.67 16.17 -2.14
N ALA A 182 -3.61 14.92 -2.57
CA ALA A 182 -3.48 13.75 -1.72
C ALA A 182 -2.66 12.67 -2.41
N GLU A 183 -1.95 11.86 -1.62
CA GLU A 183 -1.29 10.65 -2.07
C GLU A 183 -2.29 9.51 -2.20
N VAL A 184 -2.08 8.63 -3.18
CA VAL A 184 -2.94 7.49 -3.46
C VAL A 184 -2.07 6.23 -3.48
N GLU A 185 -2.54 5.19 -2.81
CA GLU A 185 -1.93 3.86 -2.82
C GLU A 185 -2.99 2.82 -3.12
N VAL A 186 -2.62 1.85 -3.96
CA VAL A 186 -3.47 0.73 -4.35
C VAL A 186 -2.87 -0.54 -3.77
N TRP A 187 -3.66 -1.23 -2.97
CA TRP A 187 -3.28 -2.42 -2.23
C TRP A 187 -4.13 -3.58 -2.71
N VAL A 188 -3.51 -4.62 -3.26
CA VAL A 188 -4.21 -5.75 -3.85
C VAL A 188 -4.21 -6.93 -2.88
N ASN A 189 -5.31 -7.67 -2.88
CA ASN A 189 -5.33 -8.97 -2.23
C ASN A 189 -4.44 -9.91 -3.05
N PRO A 190 -3.35 -10.50 -2.49
CA PRO A 190 -2.52 -11.43 -3.25
C PRO A 190 -3.38 -12.57 -3.82
N SER A 191 -3.48 -12.66 -5.14
CA SER A 191 -4.25 -13.68 -5.83
C SER A 191 -3.79 -15.07 -5.38
N GLY A 192 -4.65 -15.75 -4.62
CA GLY A 192 -4.36 -17.02 -3.99
C GLY A 192 -4.96 -17.01 -2.60
N SER A 193 -6.18 -17.56 -2.48
CA SER A 193 -6.80 -17.87 -1.19
C SER A 193 -5.82 -18.68 -0.34
N VAL A 194 -5.13 -18.04 0.59
CA VAL A 194 -4.62 -18.77 1.75
C VAL A 194 -5.84 -18.91 2.64
N PRO A 195 -6.39 -20.13 2.83
CA PRO A 195 -7.48 -20.31 3.78
C PRO A 195 -7.05 -19.75 5.15
N PRO A 196 -7.99 -19.26 5.97
CA PRO A 196 -7.66 -18.79 7.31
C PRO A 196 -6.84 -19.85 8.02
N VAL A 197 -5.64 -19.51 8.47
CA VAL A 197 -4.88 -20.37 9.36
C VAL A 197 -5.63 -20.34 10.68
N GLU A 198 -6.50 -21.33 10.88
CA GLU A 198 -6.94 -21.72 12.21
C GLU A 198 -5.70 -22.08 13.02
N PHE A 199 -5.64 -21.68 14.29
CA PHE A 199 -4.64 -22.23 15.20
C PHE A 199 -4.81 -23.75 15.19
N GLU A 200 -3.88 -24.48 14.59
CA GLU A 200 -3.87 -25.93 14.75
C GLU A 200 -3.76 -26.21 16.27
N PRO A 201 -4.76 -26.88 16.88
CA PRO A 201 -4.59 -27.38 18.22
C PRO A 201 -3.48 -28.44 18.15
N SER A 202 -2.45 -28.22 18.96
CA SER A 202 -1.27 -29.06 19.12
C SER A 202 -1.61 -30.56 18.97
N ILE A 203 -1.29 -31.15 17.82
CA ILE A 203 -1.39 -32.61 17.66
C ILE A 203 -0.21 -33.22 18.40
N GLN A 204 -0.55 -33.97 19.46
CA GLN A 204 0.35 -34.83 20.20
C GLN A 204 1.16 -35.73 19.26
N ALA A 205 2.45 -35.84 19.55
CA ALA A 205 3.38 -36.69 18.82
C ALA A 205 2.90 -38.16 18.73
N PRO A 206 2.90 -38.77 17.54
CA PRO A 206 2.95 -40.22 17.42
C PRO A 206 4.38 -40.72 17.26
N GLN A 207 4.61 -41.86 17.91
CA GLN A 207 5.86 -42.58 18.08
C GLN A 207 6.58 -42.97 16.78
N GLN A 208 7.90 -43.16 16.91
CA GLN A 208 8.81 -43.62 15.86
C GLN A 208 8.58 -45.09 15.41
N ALA A 209 9.01 -45.31 14.16
CA ALA A 209 9.61 -46.52 13.54
C ALA A 209 8.73 -47.29 12.53
N PRO A 210 9.32 -48.03 11.56
CA PRO A 210 10.59 -47.86 10.85
C PRO A 210 10.45 -47.89 9.30
N VAL A 211 11.56 -47.56 8.63
CA VAL A 211 11.79 -47.47 7.18
C VAL A 211 11.73 -48.84 6.47
N GLU A 212 11.10 -48.90 5.29
CA GLU A 212 11.45 -49.88 4.24
C GLU A 212 11.28 -49.25 2.82
N PRO A 213 12.17 -49.53 1.83
CA PRO A 213 12.22 -48.82 0.55
C PRO A 213 11.87 -49.69 -0.66
N VAL A 214 11.02 -49.22 -1.59
CA VAL A 214 10.90 -49.85 -2.94
C VAL A 214 10.26 -48.86 -3.96
N PRO A 215 10.30 -49.09 -5.29
CA PRO A 215 11.23 -48.47 -6.25
C PRO A 215 10.54 -47.66 -7.38
N GLU A 216 11.30 -46.87 -8.14
CA GLU A 216 10.85 -46.26 -9.42
C GLU A 216 10.65 -47.31 -10.53
N PRO A 217 9.71 -47.10 -11.46
CA PRO A 217 10.09 -46.84 -12.88
C PRO A 217 9.02 -46.01 -13.67
N PRO A 218 9.07 -45.91 -15.02
CA PRO A 218 9.87 -44.99 -15.85
C PRO A 218 9.02 -43.98 -16.66
N ALA A 219 9.72 -43.11 -17.39
CA ALA A 219 9.22 -41.94 -18.14
C ALA A 219 8.21 -42.22 -19.29
N THR A 220 7.38 -41.21 -19.60
CA THR A 220 7.14 -40.73 -20.99
C THR A 220 6.52 -39.32 -20.99
N PRO A 221 6.82 -38.47 -21.99
CA PRO A 221 6.34 -37.10 -22.08
C PRO A 221 4.98 -37.05 -22.79
N VAL A 222 4.05 -36.26 -22.26
CA VAL A 222 2.82 -35.89 -22.99
C VAL A 222 2.73 -34.38 -23.04
N THR A 223 3.11 -33.83 -24.19
CA THR A 223 2.71 -32.51 -24.65
C THR A 223 1.27 -32.57 -25.13
N SER A 224 0.42 -31.68 -24.63
CA SER A 224 -0.72 -31.11 -25.35
C SER A 224 -1.13 -29.78 -24.71
N PRO A 225 -1.64 -28.83 -25.51
CA PRO A 225 -1.59 -27.40 -25.21
C PRO A 225 -2.74 -27.02 -24.30
N SER A 226 -2.44 -26.43 -23.14
CA SER A 226 -3.45 -25.66 -22.40
C SER A 226 -3.58 -24.29 -23.05
N VAL A 227 -4.55 -24.17 -23.95
CA VAL A 227 -5.18 -22.88 -24.23
C VAL A 227 -6.14 -22.64 -23.07
N GLU A 228 -5.75 -21.85 -22.07
CA GLU A 228 -6.73 -21.35 -21.11
C GLU A 228 -6.26 -20.07 -20.41
N ARG A 229 -6.96 -18.99 -20.79
CA ARG A 229 -7.12 -17.67 -20.16
C ARG A 229 -5.85 -16.92 -19.79
N GLU A 230 -5.61 -15.83 -20.52
CA GLU A 230 -4.91 -14.66 -19.98
C GLU A 230 -5.53 -14.28 -18.63
N PRO A 231 -4.80 -14.39 -17.51
CA PRO A 231 -5.19 -13.63 -16.34
C PRO A 231 -4.93 -12.15 -16.69
N ALA A 232 -5.93 -11.30 -16.46
CA ALA A 232 -5.73 -9.85 -16.44
C ALA A 232 -4.75 -9.53 -15.30
N ALA A 233 -3.46 -9.61 -15.63
CA ALA A 233 -2.37 -9.49 -14.68
C ALA A 233 -2.19 -8.01 -14.37
N TRP A 234 -2.76 -7.58 -13.24
CA TRP A 234 -2.35 -6.34 -12.59
C TRP A 234 -0.87 -6.47 -12.20
N GLN A 235 0.01 -5.84 -12.99
CA GLN A 235 1.44 -5.83 -12.73
C GLN A 235 1.80 -4.64 -11.82
N ALA A 236 2.65 -4.93 -10.83
CA ALA A 236 3.07 -3.97 -9.81
C ALA A 236 3.94 -2.84 -10.37
N TYR A 237 3.85 -1.66 -9.74
CA TYR A 237 4.82 -0.58 -9.94
C TYR A 237 6.13 -0.91 -9.21
N LYS A 238 6.88 -1.82 -9.81
CA LYS A 238 8.33 -1.98 -9.68
C LYS A 238 8.95 -2.72 -10.88
N ASP A 239 8.12 -3.24 -11.79
CA ASP A 239 8.52 -3.76 -13.12
C ASP A 239 7.56 -3.30 -14.24
N SER A 240 6.66 -2.34 -13.99
CA SER A 240 5.69 -1.89 -15.00
C SER A 240 6.22 -0.69 -15.78
N ASP A 241 6.50 -0.90 -17.06
CA ASP A 241 6.78 0.15 -18.04
C ASP A 241 5.60 1.13 -18.24
N VAL A 242 4.48 1.01 -17.52
CA VAL A 242 3.25 1.77 -17.78
C VAL A 242 3.27 3.16 -17.11
N PHE A 243 3.12 4.21 -17.92
CA PHE A 243 3.13 5.60 -17.47
C PHE A 243 1.71 6.19 -17.43
N VAL A 244 1.40 6.91 -16.36
CA VAL A 244 0.11 7.58 -16.15
C VAL A 244 0.30 9.09 -16.27
N LEU A 245 -0.55 9.79 -17.04
CA LEU A 245 -0.60 11.25 -17.05
C LEU A 245 -1.54 11.72 -15.98
N THR A 246 -1.04 12.77 -15.39
CA THR A 246 -1.73 13.81 -14.68
C THR A 246 -2.96 14.42 -15.38
N PRO A 247 -4.15 14.42 -14.76
CA PRO A 247 -5.30 15.24 -15.20
C PRO A 247 -5.10 16.75 -14.98
N ALA A 248 -4.18 17.16 -14.10
CA ALA A 248 -3.86 18.58 -13.86
C ALA A 248 -2.96 19.20 -14.95
N LEU A 249 -2.60 18.44 -15.99
CA LEU A 249 -2.02 19.00 -17.20
C LEU A 249 -3.11 18.95 -18.26
N ARG A 250 -3.92 20.01 -18.30
CA ARG A 250 -4.86 20.24 -19.38
C ARG A 250 -4.04 20.66 -20.59
N VAL A 251 -3.45 19.69 -21.28
CA VAL A 251 -2.64 19.95 -22.48
C VAL A 251 -3.46 20.68 -23.56
N GLU A 252 -4.78 20.56 -23.51
CA GLU A 252 -5.73 21.24 -24.39
C GLU A 252 -6.15 22.64 -23.91
N ASP A 253 -5.83 23.02 -22.67
CA ASP A 253 -6.10 24.34 -22.09
C ASP A 253 -4.84 25.23 -22.23
N PRO A 254 -4.84 26.21 -23.15
CA PRO A 254 -3.69 27.11 -23.32
C PRO A 254 -3.44 28.01 -22.10
N GLY A 255 -4.35 28.04 -21.11
CA GLY A 255 -4.19 28.76 -19.85
C GLY A 255 -3.54 27.96 -18.71
N ASP A 256 -3.22 26.68 -18.91
CA ASP A 256 -2.66 25.83 -17.86
C ASP A 256 -1.16 26.17 -17.60
N PRO A 257 -0.81 26.71 -16.41
CA PRO A 257 0.56 27.09 -16.09
C PRO A 257 1.51 25.88 -16.01
N HIS A 258 0.99 24.69 -15.74
CA HIS A 258 1.78 23.45 -15.70
C HIS A 258 2.06 22.90 -17.10
N ALA A 259 1.12 23.06 -18.04
CA ALA A 259 1.34 22.73 -19.45
C ALA A 259 2.39 23.66 -20.08
N ALA A 260 2.28 24.96 -19.83
CA ALA A 260 3.25 25.96 -20.31
C ALA A 260 4.66 25.70 -19.76
N GLN A 261 4.78 25.33 -18.48
CA GLN A 261 6.06 24.99 -17.87
C GLN A 261 6.67 23.70 -18.45
N LEU A 262 5.84 22.70 -18.75
CA LEU A 262 6.27 21.44 -19.34
C LEU A 262 6.80 21.66 -20.76
N GLU A 263 6.06 22.41 -21.58
CA GLU A 263 6.46 22.78 -22.94
C GLU A 263 7.73 23.63 -22.97
N HIS A 264 7.84 24.63 -22.08
CA HIS A 264 9.04 25.45 -21.99
C HIS A 264 10.31 24.64 -21.70
N ARG A 265 10.18 23.55 -20.92
CA ARG A 265 11.31 22.76 -20.44
C ARG A 265 11.71 21.60 -21.36
N PHE A 266 10.75 20.97 -22.03
CA PHE A 266 10.99 19.75 -22.81
C PHE A 266 10.40 19.82 -24.23
N GLY A 267 9.87 20.98 -24.63
CA GLY A 267 9.28 21.21 -25.94
C GLY A 267 7.93 20.54 -26.13
N SER A 268 7.44 20.59 -27.37
CA SER A 268 6.16 20.03 -27.79
C SER A 268 6.08 18.50 -27.63
N LEU A 269 7.22 17.80 -27.64
CA LEU A 269 7.30 16.37 -27.39
C LEU A 269 6.73 16.01 -26.01
N ALA A 270 6.97 16.84 -25.00
CA ALA A 270 6.45 16.57 -23.66
C ALA A 270 4.95 16.74 -23.55
N LEU A 271 4.34 17.65 -24.33
CA LEU A 271 2.89 17.75 -24.45
C LEU A 271 2.31 16.53 -25.18
N GLU A 272 3.01 16.01 -26.18
CA GLU A 272 2.59 14.80 -26.91
C GLU A 272 2.69 13.52 -26.10
N VAL A 273 3.80 13.35 -25.37
CA VAL A 273 3.96 12.31 -24.34
C VAL A 273 2.83 12.47 -23.35
N ALA A 274 2.59 13.70 -22.90
CA ALA A 274 1.60 13.98 -21.89
C ALA A 274 0.21 13.47 -22.30
N ARG A 275 -0.32 13.94 -23.44
CA ARG A 275 -1.63 13.51 -23.99
C ARG A 275 -1.80 11.99 -24.06
N ARG A 276 -0.70 11.25 -24.22
CA ARG A 276 -0.72 9.80 -24.35
C ARG A 276 -0.63 9.07 -23.02
N LEU A 277 -0.24 9.67 -21.90
CA LEU A 277 -0.20 8.90 -20.66
C LEU A 277 -1.62 8.78 -20.07
N ASP A 278 -2.39 7.79 -20.49
CA ASP A 278 -3.73 7.51 -19.95
C ASP A 278 -3.69 6.41 -18.86
N GLY A 279 -2.49 6.01 -18.46
CA GLY A 279 -2.27 4.91 -17.53
C GLY A 279 -2.45 3.53 -18.14
N THR A 280 -2.40 3.43 -19.48
CA THR A 280 -2.43 2.15 -20.20
C THR A 280 -1.16 1.87 -21.03
N ARG A 281 -0.35 2.89 -21.31
CA ARG A 281 0.80 2.78 -22.23
C ARG A 281 2.13 2.53 -21.54
N THR A 282 2.89 1.57 -22.06
CA THR A 282 4.26 1.28 -21.65
C THR A 282 5.30 2.24 -22.24
N LEU A 283 6.54 2.27 -21.73
CA LEU A 283 7.68 2.99 -22.35
C LEU A 283 7.83 2.57 -23.80
N GLU A 284 7.77 1.26 -24.05
CA GLU A 284 7.94 0.68 -25.37
C GLU A 284 6.76 0.98 -26.30
N ALA A 285 5.54 1.03 -25.77
CA ALA A 285 4.36 1.49 -26.51
C ALA A 285 4.51 2.97 -26.90
N LEU A 286 4.92 3.83 -25.97
CA LEU A 286 5.17 5.25 -26.24
C LEU A 286 6.30 5.45 -27.25
N ARG A 287 7.38 4.68 -27.12
CA ARG A 287 8.51 4.68 -28.06
C ARG A 287 8.03 4.39 -29.49
N THR A 288 7.24 3.33 -29.63
CA THR A 288 6.69 2.88 -30.92
C THR A 288 5.68 3.88 -31.48
N GLU A 289 4.79 4.41 -30.65
CA GLU A 289 3.74 5.36 -31.06
C GLU A 289 4.29 6.74 -31.44
N LEU A 290 5.35 7.19 -30.78
CA LEU A 290 5.95 8.51 -30.99
C LEU A 290 7.12 8.49 -31.98
N ASP A 291 7.63 7.32 -32.35
CA ASP A 291 8.85 7.15 -33.14
C ASP A 291 10.02 7.98 -32.55
N ARG A 292 10.25 7.78 -31.26
CA ARG A 292 11.27 8.50 -30.47
C ARG A 292 12.13 7.53 -29.69
N SER A 293 13.35 7.93 -29.39
CA SER A 293 14.27 7.09 -28.61
C SER A 293 13.94 7.13 -27.11
N PRO A 294 14.25 6.07 -26.34
CA PRO A 294 14.13 6.10 -24.88
C PRO A 294 14.88 7.28 -24.24
N ALA A 295 16.05 7.65 -24.78
CA ALA A 295 16.85 8.77 -24.29
C ALA A 295 16.13 10.13 -24.38
N GLU A 296 15.16 10.29 -25.29
CA GLU A 296 14.34 11.50 -25.42
C GLU A 296 13.10 11.45 -24.52
N LEU A 297 12.52 10.26 -24.32
CA LEU A 297 11.30 10.06 -23.55
C LEU A 297 11.55 9.97 -22.04
N GLU A 298 12.63 9.31 -21.64
CA GLU A 298 12.97 9.07 -20.23
C GLU A 298 13.08 10.36 -19.42
N PRO A 299 13.76 11.44 -19.85
CA PRO A 299 13.82 12.68 -19.06
C PRO A 299 12.45 13.33 -18.84
N ILE A 300 11.55 13.22 -19.82
CA ILE A 300 10.19 13.75 -19.76
C ILE A 300 9.34 12.93 -18.79
N LEU A 301 9.38 11.60 -18.96
CA LEU A 301 8.65 10.66 -18.11
C LEU A 301 9.16 10.71 -16.67
N LEU A 302 10.48 10.77 -16.49
CA LEU A 302 11.09 11.00 -15.19
C LEU A 302 10.66 12.35 -14.63
N TYR A 303 10.62 13.44 -15.40
CA TYR A 303 10.15 14.73 -14.90
C TYR A 303 8.68 14.70 -14.45
N LEU A 304 7.81 14.08 -15.25
CA LEU A 304 6.41 13.86 -14.93
C LEU A 304 6.25 12.96 -13.68
N GLN A 305 7.18 12.02 -13.46
CA GLN A 305 7.23 11.13 -12.30
C GLN A 305 8.06 11.67 -11.11
N GLN A 306 8.88 12.72 -11.28
CA GLN A 306 9.93 13.17 -10.34
C GLN A 306 9.39 13.91 -9.12
N ARG A 307 8.09 14.18 -9.04
CA ARG A 307 7.48 14.75 -7.82
C ARG A 307 7.52 13.79 -6.63
N LYS A 308 7.77 12.50 -6.86
CA LYS A 308 7.95 11.49 -5.81
C LYS A 308 9.28 11.58 -5.03
N TRP A 309 10.36 12.08 -5.66
CA TRP A 309 11.67 12.17 -4.99
C TRP A 309 11.91 13.56 -4.38
N MET A 310 11.48 14.62 -5.07
CA MET A 310 11.66 15.99 -4.54
C MET A 310 10.74 16.30 -3.35
N ALA A 311 9.50 15.82 -3.31
CA ALA A 311 8.63 16.01 -2.12
C ALA A 311 9.24 15.33 -0.88
N ARG A 312 9.77 14.11 -1.02
CA ARG A 312 10.50 13.44 0.07
C ARG A 312 11.80 14.14 0.46
N TYR A 313 12.51 14.74 -0.50
CA TYR A 313 13.73 15.51 -0.23
C TYR A 313 13.45 16.82 0.51
N PHE A 314 12.41 17.57 0.12
CA PHE A 314 12.05 18.85 0.74
C PHE A 314 11.30 18.67 2.07
N SER A 315 10.43 17.67 2.21
CA SER A 315 9.74 17.38 3.48
C SER A 315 10.67 16.84 4.57
N ARG A 316 11.80 16.19 4.20
CA ARG A 316 12.84 15.76 5.16
C ARG A 316 13.83 16.87 5.55
N ARG A 317 13.77 18.06 4.92
CA ARG A 317 14.68 19.19 5.15
C ARG A 317 13.99 20.55 5.39
N GLY A 318 12.68 20.58 5.61
CA GLY A 318 12.01 21.77 6.13
C GLY A 318 12.58 22.17 7.49
N PRO A 319 12.80 23.46 7.77
CA PRO A 319 13.79 23.92 8.73
C PRO A 319 13.43 23.51 10.15
N ARG A 320 14.37 22.84 10.83
CA ARG A 320 14.41 22.83 12.30
C ARG A 320 14.47 24.30 12.75
N ARG A 321 13.37 24.80 13.29
CA ARG A 321 13.38 25.92 14.23
C ARG A 321 13.22 25.35 15.63
#